data_AF-A0A9W6KWM4-F1
#
_entry.id   AF-A0A9W6KWM4-F1
#
_cell.length_a   1.000
_cell.length_b   1.000
_cell.length_c   1.000
_cell.angle_alpha   90.00
_cell.angle_beta   90.00
_cell.angle_gamma   90.00
#
_symmetry.space_group_name_H-M   'P 1'
#
loop_
_entity.id
_entity.type
_entity.pdbx_description
1 polymer ?
#
loop_
_entity_poly.entity_id
_entity_poly.type
_entity_poly.pdbx_seq_one_letter_code
_entity_poly.pdbx_strand_id
1 'polypeptide(L)'
;MASTRLTGVLSLRLVRVDAGSGPGVPRILPKATPASTFPMLLRRAATVLTVLGLAMIPWLVFLHNGLPATAQALRWAWTWTGLDGFEALGLLCTGLLLRRGDRRACLTSAATAALLLVDAWFDTMTAAPGSDFRLAVLMAVFAELPLAGACTVLAIWAFPRPGR
;
A
#
# COMPACT_ATOMS: atom_id res chain seq x y z
N MET A 1 8.05 -52.70 5.19
CA MET A 1 8.41 -51.89 4.00
C MET A 1 8.54 -50.44 4.45
N ALA A 2 9.69 -49.82 4.13
CA ALA A 2 10.27 -48.49 4.45
C ALA A 2 9.31 -47.37 4.90
N SER A 3 9.51 -46.54 5.94
CA SER A 3 10.67 -45.84 6.55
C SER A 3 11.45 -44.89 5.64
N THR A 4 11.23 -43.58 5.76
CA THR A 4 12.10 -42.50 5.24
C THR A 4 11.87 -41.24 6.10
N ARG A 5 12.55 -41.11 7.25
CA ARG A 5 13.81 -40.39 7.55
C ARG A 5 13.77 -38.86 7.39
N LEU A 6 13.97 -38.20 8.54
CA LEU A 6 14.46 -36.83 8.72
C LEU A 6 15.81 -36.59 8.02
N THR A 7 15.95 -35.39 7.44
CA THR A 7 17.24 -34.72 7.19
C THR A 7 16.91 -33.23 6.96
N GLY A 8 17.29 -32.24 7.76
CA GLY A 8 18.51 -32.12 8.55
C GLY A 8 19.64 -31.54 7.69
N VAL A 9 19.58 -30.26 7.33
CA VAL A 9 20.71 -29.54 6.72
C VAL A 9 20.87 -28.17 7.39
N LEU A 10 21.36 -28.21 8.64
CA LEU A 10 22.13 -27.11 9.22
C LEU A 10 23.44 -27.01 8.44
N SER A 11 23.51 -26.07 7.50
CA SER A 11 24.77 -25.71 6.83
C SER A 11 25.67 -24.95 7.81
N LEU A 12 26.37 -25.68 8.68
CA LEU A 12 27.53 -25.18 9.40
C LEU A 12 28.71 -25.09 8.41
N ARG A 13 28.89 -23.91 7.80
CA ARG A 13 30.16 -23.59 7.13
C ARG A 13 31.24 -23.45 8.20
N LEU A 14 32.14 -24.42 8.23
CA LEU A 14 33.43 -24.35 8.92
C LEU A 14 34.14 -23.04 8.54
N VAL A 15 34.32 -22.17 9.52
CA VAL A 15 35.27 -21.05 9.43
C VAL A 15 36.66 -21.68 9.42
N ARG A 16 37.34 -21.57 8.27
CA ARG A 16 38.76 -21.89 8.16
C ARG A 16 39.53 -20.75 8.82
N VAL A 17 40.19 -21.04 9.93
CA VAL A 17 41.14 -20.12 10.57
C VAL A 17 42.52 -20.47 10.02
N ASP A 18 43.04 -19.64 9.11
CA ASP A 18 44.43 -19.74 8.70
C ASP A 18 45.31 -19.14 9.78
N ALA A 19 46.25 -19.94 10.31
CA ALA A 19 47.25 -19.49 11.25
C ALA A 19 48.31 -18.66 10.49
N GLY A 20 48.02 -17.38 10.28
CA GLY A 20 48.95 -16.39 9.74
C GLY A 20 49.50 -15.50 10.85
N SER A 21 50.74 -15.75 11.26
CA SER A 21 51.46 -15.01 12.29
C SER A 21 51.80 -13.58 11.85
N GLY A 22 51.18 -12.58 12.49
CA GLY A 22 51.58 -11.17 12.44
C GLY A 22 50.67 -10.32 13.34
N PRO A 23 51.16 -9.23 13.97
CA PRO A 23 50.32 -8.29 14.70
C PRO A 23 49.60 -7.36 13.70
N GLY A 24 48.77 -7.96 12.85
CA GLY A 24 47.86 -7.24 11.97
C GLY A 24 46.53 -7.13 12.70
N VAL A 25 46.20 -5.94 13.20
CA VAL A 25 44.83 -5.64 13.63
C VAL A 25 43.91 -6.06 12.47
N PRO A 26 42.97 -7.01 12.67
CA PRO A 26 42.03 -7.37 11.63
C PRO A 26 41.26 -6.11 11.25
N ARG A 27 41.59 -5.51 10.10
CA ARG A 27 40.81 -4.42 9.54
C ARG A 27 39.52 -5.07 9.04
N ILE A 28 38.53 -5.13 9.92
CA ILE A 28 37.15 -5.47 9.58
C ILE A 28 36.68 -4.38 8.64
N LEU A 29 36.87 -4.58 7.33
CA LEU A 29 36.21 -3.76 6.32
C LEU A 29 34.71 -3.93 6.57
N PRO A 30 33.93 -2.85 6.77
CA PRO A 30 32.49 -2.97 6.81
C PRO A 30 32.05 -3.66 5.51
N LYS A 31 31.48 -4.85 5.64
CA LYS A 31 30.84 -5.56 4.53
C LYS A 31 29.87 -4.56 3.91
N ALA A 32 30.09 -4.20 2.64
CA ALA A 32 29.22 -3.27 1.93
C ALA A 32 27.78 -3.75 2.10
N THR A 33 27.03 -3.06 2.96
CA THR A 33 25.61 -3.31 3.15
C THR A 33 24.99 -3.00 1.79
N PRO A 34 24.26 -3.93 1.15
CA PRO A 34 23.55 -3.59 -0.07
C PRO A 34 22.73 -2.34 0.25
N ALA A 35 23.03 -1.23 -0.44
CA ALA A 35 22.36 0.04 -0.23
C ALA A 35 20.86 -0.24 -0.24
N SER A 36 20.21 -0.01 0.90
CA SER A 36 18.87 -0.55 1.15
C SER A 36 17.95 -0.11 0.02
N THR A 37 17.44 -1.05 -0.77
CA THR A 37 16.43 -0.77 -1.81
C THR A 37 15.10 -0.38 -1.17
N PHE A 38 14.92 -0.75 0.10
CA PHE A 38 13.71 -0.61 0.90
C PHE A 38 13.21 0.84 1.11
N PRO A 39 14.06 1.84 1.44
CA PRO A 39 13.65 3.24 1.55
C PRO A 39 13.28 3.86 0.21
N MET A 40 13.85 3.38 -0.91
CA MET A 40 13.48 3.87 -2.24
C MET A 40 12.06 3.44 -2.62
N LEU A 41 11.69 2.19 -2.32
CA LEU A 41 10.32 1.69 -2.53
C LEU A 41 9.29 2.45 -1.69
N LEU A 42 9.58 2.71 -0.42
CA LEU A 42 8.70 3.52 0.45
C LEU A 42 8.58 4.96 -0.03
N ARG A 43 9.68 5.59 -0.47
CA ARG A 43 9.65 6.95 -1.04
C ARG A 43 8.86 7.01 -2.36
N ARG A 44 8.98 5.98 -3.19
CA ARG A 44 8.20 5.83 -4.43
C ARG A 44 6.72 5.64 -4.12
N ALA A 45 6.37 4.69 -3.25
CA ALA A 45 5.00 4.46 -2.81
C ALA A 45 4.39 5.74 -2.23
N ALA A 46 5.12 6.44 -1.38
CA ALA A 46 4.64 7.69 -0.79
C ALA A 46 4.40 8.78 -1.85
N THR A 47 5.28 8.88 -2.85
CA THR A 47 5.09 9.82 -3.97
C THR A 47 3.91 9.43 -4.84
N VAL A 48 3.77 8.13 -5.18
CA VAL A 48 2.65 7.60 -5.96
C VAL A 48 1.33 7.87 -5.24
N LEU A 49 1.22 7.58 -3.95
CA LEU A 49 0.00 7.81 -3.18
C LEU A 49 -0.35 9.30 -3.10
N THR A 50 0.64 10.18 -2.91
CA THR A 50 0.40 11.63 -2.94
C THR A 50 -0.08 12.07 -4.32
N VAL A 51 0.52 11.58 -5.40
CA VAL A 51 0.10 11.91 -6.76
C VAL A 51 -1.30 11.39 -7.06
N LEU A 52 -1.63 10.16 -6.66
CA LEU A 52 -2.96 9.59 -6.81
C LEU A 52 -4.00 10.40 -6.04
N GLY A 53 -3.72 10.74 -4.78
CA GLY A 53 -4.62 11.58 -3.97
C GLY A 53 -4.82 12.99 -4.55
N LEU A 54 -3.80 13.57 -5.21
CA LEU A 54 -3.98 14.83 -5.94
C LEU A 54 -4.76 14.64 -7.26
N ALA A 55 -4.51 13.54 -7.97
CA ALA A 55 -5.21 13.20 -9.21
C ALA A 55 -6.71 12.91 -9.00
N MET A 56 -7.11 12.55 -7.77
CA MET A 56 -8.51 12.46 -7.38
C MET A 56 -9.22 13.82 -7.39
N ILE A 57 -8.53 14.96 -7.24
CA ILE A 57 -9.19 16.27 -7.21
C ILE A 57 -9.90 16.59 -8.55
N PRO A 58 -9.25 16.46 -9.72
CA PRO A 58 -9.95 16.57 -11.00
C PRO A 58 -11.09 15.55 -11.17
N TRP A 59 -10.90 14.31 -10.69
CA TRP A 59 -11.92 13.25 -10.77
C TRP A 59 -13.18 13.62 -9.99
N LEU A 60 -13.03 14.12 -8.76
CA LEU A 60 -14.12 14.62 -7.93
C LEU A 60 -14.98 15.66 -8.64
N VAL A 61 -14.33 16.61 -9.32
CA VAL A 61 -15.03 17.66 -10.07
C VAL A 61 -15.79 17.06 -11.26
N PHE A 62 -15.18 16.15 -12.00
CA PHE A 62 -15.85 15.45 -13.10
C PHE A 62 -17.08 14.68 -12.61
N LEU A 63 -16.92 13.91 -11.55
CA LEU A 63 -17.96 13.04 -11.00
C LEU A 63 -19.15 13.85 -10.44
N HIS A 64 -18.87 14.94 -9.70
CA HIS A 64 -19.89 15.84 -9.18
C HIS A 64 -20.78 16.45 -10.28
N ASN A 65 -20.18 16.80 -11.42
CA ASN A 65 -20.89 17.40 -12.56
C ASN A 65 -21.57 16.36 -13.46
N GLY A 66 -21.06 15.12 -13.48
CA GLY A 66 -21.55 14.05 -14.35
C GLY A 66 -22.72 13.25 -13.77
N LEU A 67 -22.89 13.24 -12.44
CA LEU A 67 -23.95 12.48 -11.78
C LEU A 67 -25.32 13.18 -11.92
N PRO A 68 -26.34 12.54 -12.52
CA PRO A 68 -27.68 13.11 -12.59
C PRO A 68 -28.27 13.28 -11.19
N ALA A 69 -28.90 14.41 -10.94
CA ALA A 69 -29.48 14.78 -9.63
C ALA A 69 -30.63 13.85 -9.16
N THR A 70 -31.03 12.86 -9.97
CA THR A 70 -32.27 12.10 -9.84
C THR A 70 -32.11 10.60 -9.62
N ALA A 71 -30.89 10.08 -9.48
CA ALA A 71 -30.71 8.69 -9.04
C ALA A 71 -30.91 8.59 -7.51
N GLN A 72 -32.15 8.32 -7.09
CA GLN A 72 -32.55 7.70 -5.81
C GLN A 72 -32.35 8.47 -4.48
N ALA A 73 -31.59 9.58 -4.39
CA ALA A 73 -31.45 10.34 -3.13
C ALA A 73 -31.24 11.86 -3.29
N LEU A 74 -31.75 12.64 -2.32
CA LEU A 74 -31.78 14.11 -2.31
C LEU A 74 -30.40 14.81 -2.43
N ARG A 75 -29.29 14.08 -2.20
CA ARG A 75 -27.92 14.60 -2.21
C ARG A 75 -26.94 13.66 -2.91
N TRP A 76 -27.40 12.99 -3.97
CA TRP A 76 -26.64 11.95 -4.67
C TRP A 76 -25.21 12.38 -5.03
N ALA A 77 -25.03 13.46 -5.79
CA ALA A 77 -23.69 13.93 -6.15
C ALA A 77 -22.78 14.19 -4.93
N TRP A 78 -23.32 14.74 -3.84
CA TRP A 78 -22.56 15.01 -2.61
C TRP A 78 -22.15 13.75 -1.86
N THR A 79 -22.97 12.70 -1.88
CA THR A 79 -22.62 11.42 -1.26
C THR A 79 -21.39 10.81 -1.90
N TRP A 80 -21.33 10.82 -3.24
CA TRP A 80 -20.21 10.27 -3.99
C TRP A 80 -18.96 11.13 -3.84
N THR A 81 -19.07 12.44 -4.09
CA THR A 81 -17.95 13.38 -3.88
C THR A 81 -17.38 13.31 -2.46
N GLY A 82 -18.22 13.04 -1.47
CA GLY A 82 -17.80 12.82 -0.08
C GLY A 82 -16.95 11.57 0.09
N LEU A 83 -17.41 10.43 -0.45
CA LEU A 83 -16.70 9.15 -0.37
C LEU A 83 -15.32 9.25 -1.05
N ASP A 84 -15.28 9.58 -2.34
CA ASP A 84 -14.06 9.82 -3.12
C ASP A 84 -13.13 10.84 -2.41
N GLY A 85 -13.72 11.87 -1.79
CA GLY A 85 -12.98 12.91 -1.07
C GLY A 85 -12.26 12.39 0.16
N PHE A 86 -12.89 11.48 0.91
CA PHE A 86 -12.23 10.80 2.03
C PHE A 86 -11.13 9.85 1.56
N GLU A 87 -11.28 9.21 0.39
CA GLU A 87 -10.22 8.39 -0.19
C GLU A 87 -9.00 9.22 -0.58
N ALA A 88 -9.24 10.33 -1.29
CA ALA A 88 -8.21 11.27 -1.69
C ALA A 88 -7.44 11.79 -0.46
N LEU A 89 -8.17 12.17 0.60
CA LEU A 89 -7.58 12.59 1.86
C LEU A 89 -6.76 11.46 2.50
N GLY A 90 -7.28 10.24 2.51
CA GLY A 90 -6.59 9.06 3.02
C GLY A 90 -5.27 8.77 2.30
N LEU A 91 -5.29 8.81 0.96
CA LEU A 91 -4.11 8.62 0.11
C LEU A 91 -3.07 9.73 0.33
N LEU A 92 -3.50 10.99 0.41
CA LEU A 92 -2.65 12.14 0.70
C LEU A 92 -2.00 12.01 2.08
N CYS A 93 -2.81 11.78 3.13
CA CYS A 93 -2.33 11.62 4.49
C CYS A 93 -1.34 10.44 4.59
N THR A 94 -1.65 9.30 3.96
CA THR A 94 -0.77 8.13 3.94
C THR A 94 0.56 8.45 3.25
N GLY A 95 0.54 9.06 2.06
CA GLY A 95 1.76 9.46 1.36
C GLY A 95 2.61 10.45 2.15
N LEU A 96 1.99 11.45 2.77
CA LEU A 96 2.70 12.45 3.58
C LEU A 96 3.31 11.85 4.86
N LEU A 97 2.59 10.96 5.56
CA LEU A 97 3.09 10.30 6.76
C LEU A 97 4.20 9.30 6.44
N LEU A 98 4.08 8.54 5.34
CA LEU A 98 5.15 7.67 4.85
C LEU A 98 6.41 8.45 4.48
N ARG A 99 6.28 9.63 3.85
CA ARG A 99 7.41 10.53 3.56
C ARG A 99 8.11 11.01 4.83
N ARG A 100 7.35 11.24 5.90
CA ARG A 100 7.87 11.66 7.21
C ARG A 100 8.40 10.50 8.06
N GLY A 101 8.18 9.25 7.65
CA GLY A 101 8.51 8.07 8.44
C GLY A 101 7.65 7.93 9.71
N ASP A 102 6.45 8.52 9.71
CA ASP A 102 5.57 8.52 10.88
C ASP A 102 4.83 7.18 11.02
N ARG A 103 4.83 6.62 12.24
CA ARG A 103 4.14 5.37 12.59
C ARG A 103 2.62 5.45 12.38
N ARG A 104 2.04 6.67 12.41
CA ARG A 104 0.61 6.91 12.11
C ARG A 104 0.22 6.54 10.68
N ALA A 105 1.18 6.40 9.76
CA ALA A 105 0.92 5.92 8.41
C ALA A 105 0.20 4.55 8.38
N CYS A 106 0.39 3.72 9.41
CA CYS A 106 -0.34 2.47 9.57
C CYS A 106 -1.85 2.67 9.67
N LEU A 107 -2.30 3.68 10.45
CA LEU A 107 -3.71 3.93 10.68
C LEU A 107 -4.36 4.53 9.44
N THR A 108 -3.69 5.50 8.81
CA THR A 108 -4.23 6.14 7.60
C THR A 108 -4.29 5.16 6.44
N SER A 109 -3.27 4.32 6.25
CA SER A 109 -3.29 3.30 5.18
C SER A 109 -4.36 2.23 5.43
N ALA A 110 -4.57 1.78 6.66
CA ALA A 110 -5.67 0.86 6.98
C ALA A 110 -7.05 1.48 6.70
N ALA A 111 -7.25 2.74 7.10
CA ALA A 111 -8.48 3.47 6.83
C ALA A 111 -8.71 3.67 5.33
N THR A 112 -7.68 4.06 4.57
CA THR A 112 -7.75 4.20 3.11
C THR A 112 -8.06 2.88 2.41
N ALA A 113 -7.48 1.77 2.87
CA ALA A 113 -7.81 0.46 2.32
C ALA A 113 -9.29 0.09 2.54
N ALA A 114 -9.83 0.39 3.72
CA ALA A 114 -11.23 0.15 4.01
C ALA A 114 -12.16 1.03 3.16
N LEU A 115 -11.81 2.31 2.96
CA LEU A 115 -12.56 3.22 2.10
C LEU A 115 -12.61 2.70 0.65
N LEU A 116 -11.46 2.33 0.07
CA LEU A 116 -11.38 1.79 -1.31
C LEU A 116 -12.18 0.49 -1.51
N LEU A 117 -12.26 -0.35 -0.48
CA LEU A 117 -13.12 -1.54 -0.53
C LEU A 117 -14.61 -1.18 -0.49
N VAL A 118 -14.97 -0.18 0.32
CA VAL A 118 -16.34 0.32 0.41
C VAL A 118 -16.73 1.01 -0.89
N ASP A 119 -15.84 1.78 -1.50
CA ASP A 119 -16.02 2.45 -2.79
C ASP A 119 -16.29 1.45 -3.92
N ALA A 120 -15.43 0.45 -4.08
CA ALA A 120 -15.64 -0.63 -5.06
C ALA A 120 -16.97 -1.36 -4.90
N TRP A 121 -17.37 -1.63 -3.66
CA TRP A 121 -18.67 -2.21 -3.39
C TRP A 121 -19.81 -1.24 -3.70
N PHE A 122 -19.67 0.03 -3.31
CA PHE A 122 -20.69 1.05 -3.49
C PHE A 122 -20.94 1.35 -4.97
N ASP A 123 -19.87 1.55 -5.75
CA ASP A 123 -19.92 1.80 -7.19
C ASP A 123 -20.60 0.67 -7.94
N THR A 124 -20.26 -0.58 -7.63
CA THR A 124 -20.90 -1.74 -8.29
C THR A 124 -22.37 -1.92 -7.89
N MET A 125 -22.77 -1.54 -6.68
CA MET A 125 -24.15 -1.62 -6.21
C MET A 125 -25.05 -0.50 -6.72
N THR A 126 -24.47 0.64 -7.08
CA THR A 126 -25.22 1.86 -7.43
C THR A 126 -25.14 2.21 -8.92
N ALA A 127 -24.24 1.57 -9.67
CA ALA A 127 -24.12 1.74 -11.10
C ALA A 127 -25.39 1.31 -11.86
N ALA A 128 -25.75 2.11 -12.87
CA ALA A 128 -26.83 1.78 -13.77
C ALA A 128 -26.47 0.54 -14.63
N PRO A 129 -27.47 -0.29 -15.03
CA PRO A 129 -27.22 -1.42 -15.91
C PRO A 129 -26.56 -1.00 -17.23
N GLY A 130 -25.68 -1.84 -17.77
CA GLY A 130 -25.07 -1.63 -19.08
C GLY A 130 -23.62 -1.13 -19.01
N SER A 131 -23.34 0.04 -19.61
CA SER A 131 -21.99 0.61 -19.68
C SER A 131 -21.44 0.99 -18.31
N ASP A 132 -22.29 1.59 -17.48
CA ASP A 132 -21.87 2.19 -16.21
C ASP A 132 -21.48 1.09 -15.23
N PHE A 133 -22.26 0.00 -15.17
CA PHE A 133 -21.89 -1.19 -14.40
C PHE A 133 -20.58 -1.83 -14.88
N ARG A 134 -20.34 -1.92 -16.20
CA ARG A 134 -19.07 -2.45 -16.70
C ARG A 134 -17.89 -1.55 -16.32
N LEU A 135 -18.07 -0.23 -16.36
CA LEU A 135 -17.05 0.72 -15.96
C LEU A 135 -16.75 0.63 -14.46
N ALA A 136 -17.79 0.55 -13.62
CA ALA A 136 -17.67 0.36 -12.18
C ALA A 136 -16.89 -0.92 -11.84
N VAL A 137 -17.23 -2.05 -12.49
CA VAL A 137 -16.48 -3.31 -12.30
C VAL A 137 -15.02 -3.19 -12.76
N LEU A 138 -14.76 -2.47 -13.86
CA LEU A 138 -13.40 -2.25 -14.34
C LEU A 138 -12.59 -1.40 -13.36
N MET A 139 -13.16 -0.31 -12.85
CA MET A 139 -12.53 0.55 -11.84
C MET A 139 -12.27 -0.21 -10.55
N ALA A 140 -13.25 -0.98 -10.06
CA ALA A 140 -13.09 -1.85 -8.89
C ALA A 140 -11.89 -2.81 -9.05
N VAL A 141 -11.84 -3.55 -10.16
CA VAL A 141 -10.81 -4.59 -10.35
C VAL A 141 -9.42 -4.01 -10.63
N PHE A 142 -9.33 -2.90 -11.37
CA PHE A 142 -8.05 -2.38 -11.86
C PHE A 142 -7.52 -1.17 -11.09
N ALA A 143 -8.35 -0.46 -10.34
CA ALA A 143 -7.96 0.71 -9.56
C ALA A 143 -8.18 0.49 -8.06
N GLU A 144 -9.43 0.35 -7.61
CA GLU A 144 -9.77 0.38 -6.18
C GLU A 144 -9.22 -0.83 -5.42
N LEU A 145 -9.50 -2.07 -5.87
CA LEU A 145 -9.03 -3.27 -5.18
C LEU A 145 -7.50 -3.39 -5.15
N PRO A 146 -6.76 -3.12 -6.25
CA PRO A 146 -5.30 -3.08 -6.20
C PRO A 146 -4.76 -2.02 -5.24
N LEU A 147 -5.36 -0.83 -5.22
CA LEU A 147 -4.94 0.26 -4.35
C LEU A 147 -5.26 -0.04 -2.88
N ALA A 148 -6.42 -0.66 -2.61
CA ALA A 148 -6.80 -1.16 -1.30
C ALA A 148 -5.78 -2.18 -0.80
N GLY A 149 -5.42 -3.17 -1.64
CA GLY A 149 -4.40 -4.15 -1.34
C GLY A 149 -3.03 -3.52 -1.04
N ALA A 150 -2.61 -2.53 -1.83
CA ALA A 150 -1.38 -1.78 -1.58
C ALA A 150 -1.41 -1.05 -0.22
N CYS A 151 -2.52 -0.38 0.10
CA CYS A 151 -2.73 0.28 1.39
C CYS A 151 -2.76 -0.72 2.56
N THR A 152 -3.40 -1.89 2.41
CA THR A 152 -3.37 -2.95 3.44
C THR A 152 -1.96 -3.44 3.69
N VAL A 153 -1.18 -3.68 2.62
CA VAL A 153 0.23 -4.05 2.73
C VAL A 153 0.98 -2.97 3.51
N LEU A 154 0.86 -1.70 3.10
CA LEU A 154 1.50 -0.58 3.79
C LEU A 154 1.11 -0.47 5.27
N ALA A 155 -0.16 -0.74 5.61
CA ALA A 155 -0.62 -0.76 6.99
C ALA A 155 0.13 -1.82 7.81
N ILE A 156 0.21 -3.05 7.30
CA ILE A 156 0.92 -4.15 7.95
C ILE A 156 2.42 -3.83 8.11
N TRP A 157 3.04 -3.19 7.12
CA TRP A 157 4.46 -2.80 7.18
C TRP A 157 4.73 -1.65 8.15
N ALA A 158 3.86 -0.66 8.20
CA ALA A 158 3.99 0.50 9.07
C ALA A 158 3.57 0.23 10.52
N PHE A 159 2.94 -0.93 10.78
CA PHE A 159 2.49 -1.31 12.11
C PHE A 159 3.65 -1.29 13.12
N PRO A 160 3.52 -0.56 14.25
CA PRO A 160 4.56 -0.50 15.27
C PRO A 160 4.85 -1.90 15.83
N ARG A 161 6.08 -2.38 15.67
CA ARG A 161 6.52 -3.63 16.29
C ARG A 161 7.03 -3.35 17.71
N PRO A 162 6.55 -4.06 18.74
CA PRO A 162 7.11 -3.95 20.09
C PRO A 162 8.60 -4.32 20.05
N GLY A 163 9.48 -3.41 20.48
CA GLY A 163 10.93 -3.66 20.59
C GLY A 163 11.86 -2.91 19.62
N ARG A 164 11.39 -1.87 18.91
CA ARG A 164 12.24 -0.90 18.19
C ARG A 164 12.04 0.52 18.69
#